data_AF-A0A076HN46-F1
#
_entry.id   AF-A0A076HN46-F1
#
_cell.length_a   1.000
_cell.length_b   1.000
_cell.length_c   1.000
_cell.angle_alpha   90.00
_cell.angle_beta   90.00
_cell.angle_gamma   90.00
#
_symmetry.space_group_name_H-M   'P 1'
#
loop_
_entity.id
_entity.type
_entity.pdbx_description
1 polymer ?
#
loop_
_entity_poly.entity_id
_entity_poly.type
_entity_poly.pdbx_seq_one_letter_code
_entity_poly.pdbx_strand_id
1 'polypeptide(L)'
;MAGLIVGTISPASFAWESDDRAEYNNKMALLGVLLEGAYQRAGGDLQTLCLLIGISRDVTEQYLNAAPEDAQIQIRLRDMRQDLDVCLKKLEQASDADSRR
;
A
#
# COMPACT_ATOMS: atom_id res chain seq x y z
N MET A 1 -46.67 -3.20 -10.46
CA MET A 1 -46.30 -3.53 -9.07
C MET A 1 -44.85 -3.13 -8.89
N ALA A 2 -44.57 -2.13 -8.05
CA ALA A 2 -43.22 -1.61 -7.83
C ALA A 2 -42.52 -2.47 -6.75
N GLY A 3 -41.43 -3.13 -7.11
CA GLY A 3 -40.60 -3.90 -6.18
C GLY A 3 -39.48 -3.02 -5.62
N LEU A 4 -39.60 -2.61 -4.36
CA LEU A 4 -38.52 -2.00 -3.58
C LEU A 4 -37.60 -3.12 -3.09
N ILE A 5 -36.38 -3.22 -3.63
CA ILE A 5 -35.32 -4.03 -3.02
C ILE A 5 -34.70 -3.16 -1.92
N VAL A 6 -35.10 -3.43 -0.68
CA VAL A 6 -34.42 -2.91 0.51
C VAL A 6 -33.02 -3.54 0.54
N GLY A 7 -32.01 -2.74 0.22
CA GLY A 7 -30.62 -3.13 0.39
C GLY A 7 -30.35 -3.37 1.88
N THR A 8 -30.06 -4.61 2.24
CA THR A 8 -29.49 -4.93 3.55
C THR A 8 -28.09 -4.33 3.59
N ILE A 9 -27.95 -3.18 4.26
CA ILE A 9 -26.66 -2.70 4.73
C ILE A 9 -26.26 -3.68 5.83
N SER A 10 -25.58 -4.77 5.48
CA SER A 10 -24.94 -5.60 6.49
C SER A 10 -23.92 -4.71 7.20
N PRO A 11 -24.03 -4.48 8.51
CA PRO A 11 -22.94 -3.84 9.22
C PRO A 11 -21.75 -4.81 9.06
N ALA A 12 -20.66 -4.33 8.48
CA ALA A 12 -19.39 -5.06 8.53
C ALA A 12 -19.12 -5.25 10.03
N SER A 13 -19.36 -6.47 10.49
CA SER A 13 -19.24 -6.84 11.89
C SER A 13 -17.79 -6.65 12.27
N PHE A 14 -17.59 -5.77 13.24
CA PHE A 14 -16.37 -5.47 13.92
C PHE A 14 -15.88 -6.74 14.64
N ALA A 15 -15.16 -7.61 13.93
CA ALA A 15 -14.43 -8.76 14.49
C ALA A 15 -12.94 -8.40 14.55
N TRP A 16 -12.68 -7.31 15.27
CA TRP A 16 -11.44 -6.58 15.31
C TRP A 16 -10.52 -7.16 16.38
N GLU A 17 -9.28 -7.54 16.01
CA GLU A 17 -8.02 -7.25 16.74
C GLU A 17 -6.90 -8.25 16.39
N SER A 18 -7.20 -9.55 16.17
CA SER A 18 -6.18 -10.53 15.75
C SER A 18 -6.16 -10.83 14.25
N ASP A 19 -7.33 -10.84 13.61
CA ASP A 19 -7.48 -11.21 12.20
C ASP A 19 -7.03 -10.07 11.27
N ASP A 20 -7.44 -8.84 11.56
CA ASP A 20 -7.09 -7.67 10.75
C ASP A 20 -5.57 -7.42 10.68
N ARG A 21 -4.86 -7.63 11.80
CA ARG A 21 -3.40 -7.50 11.85
C ARG A 21 -2.71 -8.64 11.11
N ALA A 22 -3.24 -9.86 11.20
CA ALA A 22 -2.71 -11.00 10.44
C ALA A 22 -2.93 -10.81 8.93
N GLU A 23 -4.12 -10.36 8.52
CA GLU A 23 -4.44 -10.03 7.13
C GLU A 23 -3.53 -8.92 6.60
N TYR A 24 -3.37 -7.84 7.36
CA TYR A 24 -2.42 -6.77 7.05
C TYR A 24 -1.01 -7.33 6.84
N ASN A 25 -0.51 -8.14 7.78
CA ASN A 25 0.83 -8.73 7.68
C ASN A 25 0.98 -9.63 6.44
N ASN A 26 -0.05 -10.42 6.09
CA ASN A 26 -0.05 -11.26 4.90
C ASN A 26 0.01 -10.44 3.61
N LYS A 27 -0.81 -9.38 3.52
CA LYS A 27 -0.76 -8.42 2.41
C LYS A 27 0.62 -7.79 2.29
N MET A 28 1.21 -7.37 3.41
CA MET A 28 2.53 -6.76 3.44
C MET A 28 3.66 -7.74 3.09
N ALA A 29 3.54 -9.02 3.47
CA ALA A 29 4.49 -10.05 3.09
C ALA A 29 4.49 -10.28 1.57
N LEU A 30 3.30 -10.39 0.97
CA LEU A 30 3.17 -10.50 -0.49
C LEU A 30 3.74 -9.27 -1.21
N LEU A 31 3.42 -8.06 -0.74
CA LEU A 31 3.95 -6.81 -1.29
C LEU A 31 5.48 -6.73 -1.16
N GLY A 32 6.06 -7.25 -0.08
CA GLY A 32 7.51 -7.37 0.09
C GLY A 32 8.16 -8.23 -1.00
N VAL A 33 7.59 -9.41 -1.28
CA VAL A 33 8.07 -10.29 -2.37
C VAL A 33 8.00 -9.58 -3.73
N LEU A 34 6.91 -8.87 -4.01
CA LEU A 34 6.75 -8.12 -5.26
C LEU A 34 7.77 -6.98 -5.36
N LEU A 35 8.04 -6.27 -4.26
CA LEU A 35 8.99 -5.17 -4.20
C LEU A 35 10.43 -5.66 -4.42
N GLU A 36 10.83 -6.75 -3.78
CA GLU A 36 12.11 -7.42 -4.03
C GLU A 36 12.22 -7.85 -5.50
N GLY A 37 11.17 -8.45 -6.06
CA GLY A 37 11.14 -8.82 -7.47
C GLY A 37 11.32 -7.62 -8.41
N ALA A 38 10.66 -6.49 -8.11
CA ALA A 38 10.81 -5.25 -8.88
C ALA A 38 12.21 -4.65 -8.79
N TYR A 39 12.87 -4.78 -7.62
CA TYR A 39 14.25 -4.36 -7.41
C TYR A 39 15.25 -5.22 -8.19
N GLN A 40 15.02 -6.54 -8.26
CA GLN A 40 15.93 -7.50 -8.90
C GLN A 40 15.83 -7.55 -10.44
N ARG A 41 14.72 -7.10 -11.05
CA ARG A 41 14.64 -6.99 -12.52
C ARG A 41 15.75 -6.06 -13.04
N ALA A 42 16.38 -6.41 -14.16
CA ALA A 42 17.63 -5.82 -14.68
C ALA A 42 17.65 -4.27 -14.70
N GLY A 43 18.04 -3.67 -13.57
CA GLY A 43 18.15 -2.22 -13.37
C GLY A 43 17.20 -1.61 -12.32
N GLY A 44 16.33 -2.39 -11.70
CA GLY A 44 15.25 -1.91 -10.83
C GLY A 44 14.17 -1.25 -11.69
N ASP A 45 13.03 -1.92 -11.85
CA ASP A 45 11.88 -1.32 -12.51
C ASP A 45 11.31 -0.22 -11.60
N LEU A 46 11.87 0.98 -11.73
CA LEU A 46 11.63 2.10 -10.83
C LEU A 46 10.16 2.51 -10.80
N GLN A 47 9.48 2.44 -11.94
CA GLN A 47 8.04 2.70 -12.01
C GLN A 47 7.26 1.68 -11.18
N THR A 48 7.52 0.38 -11.38
CA THR A 48 6.86 -0.66 -10.59
C THR A 48 7.25 -0.59 -9.11
N LEU A 49 8.49 -0.24 -8.78
CA LEU A 49 8.92 -0.02 -7.40
C LEU A 49 8.09 1.08 -6.72
N CYS A 50 7.97 2.26 -7.34
CA CYS A 50 7.21 3.35 -6.75
C CYS A 50 5.72 3.01 -6.63
N LEU A 51 5.16 2.28 -7.62
CA LEU A 51 3.79 1.78 -7.54
C LEU A 51 3.59 0.83 -6.35
N LEU A 52 4.48 -0.14 -6.16
CA LEU A 52 4.38 -1.11 -5.08
C LEU A 52 4.55 -0.48 -3.69
N ILE A 53 5.44 0.53 -3.56
CA ILE A 53 5.56 1.32 -2.33
C ILE A 53 4.26 2.11 -2.07
N GLY A 54 3.67 2.71 -3.10
CA GLY A 54 2.37 3.40 -3.01
C GLY A 54 1.24 2.49 -2.53
N ILE A 55 1.12 1.29 -3.12
CA ILE A 55 0.14 0.29 -2.70
C ILE A 55 0.39 -0.15 -1.25
N SER A 56 1.65 -0.36 -0.87
CA SER A 56 2.05 -0.71 0.50
C SER A 56 1.65 0.35 1.52
N ARG A 57 1.85 1.63 1.18
CA ARG A 57 1.39 2.76 1.99
C ARG A 57 -0.12 2.74 2.13
N ASP A 58 -0.87 2.60 1.04
CA ASP A 58 -2.34 2.65 1.06
C ASP A 58 -2.96 1.51 1.88
N VAL A 59 -2.41 0.29 1.77
CA VAL A 59 -2.80 -0.85 2.61
C VAL A 59 -2.54 -0.56 4.10
N THR A 60 -1.42 0.09 4.39
CA THR A 60 -1.05 0.46 5.76
C THR A 60 -1.94 1.58 6.32
N GLU A 61 -2.29 2.57 5.51
CA GLU A 61 -3.25 3.63 5.89
C GLU A 61 -4.64 3.05 6.17
N GLN A 62 -5.10 2.13 5.32
CA GLN A 62 -6.39 1.46 5.52
C GLN A 62 -6.43 0.66 6.83
N TYR A 63 -5.35 -0.07 7.15
CA TYR A 63 -5.25 -0.77 8.44
C TYR A 63 -5.28 0.20 9.64
N LEU A 64 -4.52 1.29 9.58
CA LEU A 64 -4.47 2.28 10.67
C LEU A 64 -5.77 3.09 10.84
N ASN A 65 -6.61 3.17 9.81
CA ASN A 65 -7.96 3.73 9.98
C ASN A 65 -8.83 2.88 10.93
N ALA A 66 -8.58 1.58 11.01
CA ALA A 66 -9.27 0.66 11.91
C ALA A 66 -8.52 0.47 13.25
N ALA A 67 -7.19 0.56 13.26
CA ALA A 67 -6.33 0.40 14.44
C ALA A 67 -5.39 1.60 14.64
N PRO A 68 -5.93 2.79 14.95
CA PRO A 68 -5.15 4.03 14.98
C PRO A 68 -4.09 4.06 16.08
N GLU A 69 -4.21 3.28 17.14
CA GLU A 69 -3.27 3.19 18.27
C GLU A 69 -2.07 2.27 18.03
N ASP A 70 -2.01 1.56 16.90
CA ASP A 70 -0.91 0.66 16.56
C ASP A 70 0.37 1.41 16.20
N ALA A 71 1.10 1.83 17.24
CA ALA A 71 2.28 2.68 17.13
C ALA A 71 3.37 2.07 16.24
N GLN A 72 3.50 0.74 16.20
CA GLN A 72 4.47 0.08 15.32
C GLN A 72 4.13 0.30 13.85
N ILE A 73 2.86 0.15 13.49
CA ILE A 73 2.42 0.32 12.11
C ILE A 73 2.40 1.80 11.71
N GLN A 74 2.16 2.72 12.65
CA GLN A 74 2.34 4.15 12.39
C GLN A 74 3.78 4.53 11.99
N ILE A 75 4.79 3.96 12.67
CA ILE A 75 6.20 4.18 12.31
C ILE A 75 6.45 3.66 10.91
N ARG A 76 5.98 2.44 10.62
CA ARG A 76 6.12 1.83 9.29
C ARG A 76 5.46 2.68 8.19
N LEU A 77 4.28 3.23 8.44
CA LEU A 77 3.61 4.14 7.50
C LEU A 77 4.45 5.40 7.22
N ARG A 78 5.07 5.97 8.25
CA ARG A 78 5.96 7.13 8.09
C ARG A 78 7.14 6.80 7.17
N ASP A 79 7.78 5.66 7.40
CA ASP A 79 8.93 5.21 6.61
C ASP A 79 8.52 4.97 5.15
N MET A 80 7.36 4.33 4.93
CA MET A 80 6.80 4.12 3.57
C MET A 80 6.52 5.43 2.84
N ARG A 81 6.02 6.47 3.53
CA ARG A 81 5.79 7.78 2.92
C ARG A 81 7.11 8.40 2.47
N GLN A 82 8.15 8.32 3.30
CA GLN A 82 9.48 8.80 2.94
C GLN A 82 10.07 8.01 1.77
N ASP A 83 9.95 6.68 1.77
CA ASP A 83 10.43 5.83 0.68
C ASP A 83 9.71 6.15 -0.62
N LEU A 84 8.40 6.42 -0.57
CA LEU A 84 7.61 6.79 -1.74
C LEU A 84 8.06 8.15 -2.30
N ASP A 85 8.25 9.15 -1.45
CA ASP A 85 8.72 10.48 -1.88
C ASP A 85 10.09 10.38 -2.58
N VAL A 86 11.02 9.61 -2.02
CA VAL A 86 12.33 9.35 -2.62
C VAL A 86 12.18 8.62 -3.95
N CYS A 87 11.31 7.62 -4.02
CA CYS A 87 11.08 6.85 -5.24
C CYS A 87 10.51 7.73 -6.36
N LEU A 88 9.44 8.49 -6.07
CA LEU A 88 8.80 9.37 -7.04
C LEU A 88 9.77 10.43 -7.56
N LYS A 89 10.60 11.00 -6.70
CA LYS A 89 11.65 11.95 -7.10
C LYS A 89 12.66 11.31 -8.05
N LYS A 90 13.09 10.06 -7.79
CA LYS A 90 13.98 9.33 -8.71
C LYS A 90 13.29 9.05 -10.05
N LEU A 91 12.00 8.72 -10.02
CA LEU A 91 11.22 8.43 -11.22
C LEU A 91 11.08 9.67 -12.11
N GLU A 92 10.79 10.84 -11.52
CA GLU A 92 10.75 12.13 -12.20
C GLU A 92 12.12 12.45 -12.85
N GLN A 93 13.21 12.31 -12.10
CA GLN A 93 14.57 12.53 -12.61
C GLN A 93 14.93 11.62 -13.79
N ALA A 94 14.51 10.35 -13.74
CA ALA A 94 14.73 9.39 -14.81
C ALA A 94 13.92 9.76 -16.07
N SER A 95 12.66 10.16 -15.89
CA SER A 95 11.77 10.63 -16.96
C SER A 95 12.32 11.89 -17.65
N ASP A 96 12.82 12.84 -16.86
CA ASP A 96 13.44 14.07 -17.38
C ASP A 96 14.70 13.80 -18.19
N ALA A 97 15.53 12.84 -17.75
CA ALA A 97 16.75 12.46 -18.45
C ALA A 97 16.45 11.78 -19.80
N ASP A 98 15.41 10.96 -19.86
CA ASP A 98 14.94 10.33 -21.10
C ASP A 98 14.38 11.37 -22.09
N SER A 99 13.60 12.34 -21.59
CA SER A 99 13.02 13.42 -22.40
C SER A 99 14.06 14.37 -23.04
N ARG A 100 15.31 14.34 -22.57
CA ARG A 100 16.43 15.15 -23.10
C ARG A 100 17.34 14.40 -24.07
N ARG A 101 17.12 13.10 -24.27
CA ARG A 101 17.84 12.28 -25.26
C ARG A 101 17.14 12.32 -26.61
#